data_AF-A0A2X3VCN3-F1
#
_entry.id   AF-A0A2X3VCN3-F1
#
_cell.length_a   1.000
_cell.length_b   1.000
_cell.length_c   1.000
_cell.angle_alpha   90.00
_cell.angle_beta   90.00
_cell.angle_gamma   90.00
#
_symmetry.space_group_name_H-M   'P 1'
#
loop_
_entity.id
_entity.type
_entity.pdbx_description
1 polymer ?
#
loop_
_entity_poly.entity_id
_entity_poly.type
_entity_poly.pdbx_seq_one_letter_code
_entity_poly.pdbx_strand_id
1 'polypeptide(L)'
;MTKAVDVNLINGIALAFEGDAVYSMYIRRHLIFQGQTKPNQLHRLATHYVSAKAQAMLITLMLEENLLTEKEQEIYKRGRNANANTKAKNTDIITYKMSTGFEAVIGYLHMTEQIERLEELIDWCIDRVEKS
;
A
#
# COMPACT_ATOMS: atom_id res chain seq x y z
N MET A 1 -20.00 13.75 -14.53
CA MET A 1 -20.03 13.85 -13.05
C MET A 1 -20.09 12.44 -12.51
N THR A 2 -19.04 11.99 -11.84
CA THR A 2 -19.06 10.74 -11.07
C THR A 2 -20.09 10.90 -9.94
N LYS A 3 -20.92 9.88 -9.71
CA LYS A 3 -21.81 9.85 -8.54
C LYS A 3 -20.96 10.02 -7.28
N ALA A 4 -21.46 10.77 -6.30
CA ALA A 4 -20.85 10.78 -4.97
C ALA A 4 -20.90 9.35 -4.42
N VAL A 5 -19.75 8.72 -4.28
CA VAL A 5 -19.58 7.38 -3.68
C VAL A 5 -19.06 7.59 -2.26
N ASP A 6 -19.73 7.02 -1.26
CA ASP A 6 -19.18 6.97 0.08
C ASP A 6 -18.01 5.98 0.11
N VAL A 7 -16.80 6.51 0.29
CA VAL A 7 -15.55 5.75 0.30
C VAL A 7 -15.56 4.67 1.39
N ASN A 8 -16.28 4.89 2.50
CA ASN A 8 -16.38 3.92 3.59
C ASN A 8 -17.12 2.64 3.18
N LEU A 9 -17.90 2.67 2.10
CA LEU A 9 -18.64 1.54 1.56
C LEU A 9 -17.92 0.85 0.40
N ILE A 10 -16.78 1.39 -0.06
CA ILE A 10 -16.00 0.78 -1.13
C ILE A 10 -15.38 -0.53 -0.63
N ASN A 11 -15.40 -1.54 -1.51
CA ASN A 11 -14.84 -2.85 -1.23
C ASN A 11 -13.30 -2.78 -1.21
N GLY A 12 -12.67 -3.72 -0.47
CA GLY A 12 -11.23 -3.71 -0.26
C GLY A 12 -10.40 -3.83 -1.55
N ILE A 13 -10.88 -4.53 -2.58
CA ILE A 13 -10.16 -4.68 -3.86
C ILE A 13 -10.12 -3.35 -4.61
N ALA A 14 -11.24 -2.62 -4.64
CA ALA A 14 -11.29 -1.32 -5.30
C ALA A 14 -10.43 -0.28 -4.58
N LEU A 15 -10.38 -0.31 -3.24
CA LEU A 15 -9.45 0.53 -2.48
C LEU A 15 -8.00 0.15 -2.75
N ALA A 16 -7.68 -1.14 -2.77
CA ALA A 16 -6.33 -1.61 -3.07
C ALA A 16 -5.88 -1.23 -4.48
N PHE A 17 -6.78 -1.30 -5.46
CA PHE A 17 -6.50 -0.86 -6.84
C PHE A 17 -6.06 0.61 -6.89
N GLU A 18 -6.72 1.49 -6.16
CA GLU A 18 -6.31 2.90 -6.05
C GLU A 18 -4.98 3.04 -5.29
N GLY A 19 -4.85 2.34 -4.16
CA GLY A 19 -3.67 2.42 -3.32
C GLY A 19 -2.38 1.93 -3.96
N ASP A 20 -2.42 0.90 -4.81
CA ASP A 20 -1.27 0.44 -5.59
C ASP A 20 -0.72 1.56 -6.50
N ALA A 21 -1.61 2.25 -7.21
CA ALA A 21 -1.24 3.35 -8.09
C ALA A 21 -0.67 4.53 -7.29
N VAL A 22 -1.32 4.90 -6.19
CA VAL A 22 -0.89 6.00 -5.30
C VAL A 22 0.47 5.69 -4.69
N TYR A 23 0.63 4.54 -4.03
CA TYR A 23 1.91 4.17 -3.41
C TYR A 23 3.04 4.12 -4.44
N SER A 24 2.79 3.48 -5.60
CA SER A 24 3.75 3.43 -6.69
C SER A 24 4.15 4.82 -7.20
N MET A 25 3.22 5.77 -7.28
CA MET A 25 3.52 7.15 -7.67
C MET A 25 4.46 7.82 -6.68
N TYR A 26 4.20 7.72 -5.37
CA TYR A 26 5.04 8.32 -4.33
C TYR A 26 6.45 7.72 -4.32
N ILE A 27 6.59 6.40 -4.43
CA ILE A 27 7.90 5.75 -4.51
C ILE A 27 8.67 6.19 -5.76
N ARG A 28 8.01 6.25 -6.93
CA ARG A 28 8.66 6.74 -8.16
C ARG A 28 9.13 8.18 -8.00
N ARG A 29 8.30 9.03 -7.38
CA ARG A 29 8.63 10.42 -7.07
C ARG A 29 9.87 10.50 -6.18
N HIS A 30 9.87 9.79 -5.05
CA HIS A 30 11.02 9.71 -4.13
C HIS A 30 12.32 9.35 -4.86
N LEU A 31 12.32 8.26 -5.64
CA LEU A 31 13.50 7.81 -6.37
C LEU A 31 14.01 8.85 -7.38
N ILE A 32 13.12 9.54 -8.09
CA ILE A 32 13.50 10.61 -9.03
C ILE A 32 14.13 11.78 -8.28
N PHE A 33 13.57 12.18 -7.14
CA PHE A 33 14.13 13.25 -6.30
C PHE A 33 15.46 12.86 -5.63
N GLN A 34 15.74 11.56 -5.47
CA GLN A 34 17.06 11.02 -5.09
C GLN A 34 18.06 10.96 -6.27
N GLY A 35 17.73 11.55 -7.43
CA GLY A 35 18.61 11.63 -8.60
C GLY A 35 18.65 10.34 -9.45
N GLN A 36 17.77 9.38 -9.21
CA GLN A 36 17.69 8.15 -10.01
C GLN A 36 16.98 8.44 -11.34
N THR A 37 17.68 8.28 -12.46
CA THR A 37 17.15 8.64 -13.79
C THR A 37 17.23 7.53 -14.84
N LYS A 38 18.02 6.47 -14.58
CA LYS A 38 18.20 5.35 -15.52
C LYS A 38 16.98 4.40 -15.45
N PRO A 39 16.27 4.10 -16.55
CA PRO A 39 15.02 3.32 -16.52
C PRO A 39 15.15 1.95 -15.84
N ASN A 40 16.18 1.16 -16.18
CA ASN A 40 16.39 -0.17 -15.59
C ASN A 40 16.68 -0.10 -14.09
N GLN A 41 17.38 0.96 -13.66
CA GLN A 41 17.69 1.19 -12.25
C GLN A 41 16.44 1.62 -11.48
N LEU A 42 15.65 2.55 -12.04
CA LEU A 42 14.38 2.98 -11.46
C LEU A 42 13.42 1.82 -11.25
N HIS A 43 13.24 0.95 -12.26
CA HIS A 43 12.38 -0.22 -12.13
C HIS A 43 12.86 -1.16 -11.02
N ARG A 44 14.17 -1.48 -10.99
CA ARG A 44 14.75 -2.36 -9.97
C ARG A 44 14.61 -1.79 -8.56
N LEU A 45 14.88 -0.49 -8.40
CA LEU A 45 14.75 0.19 -7.11
C LEU A 45 13.29 0.25 -6.67
N ALA A 46 12.37 0.66 -7.54
CA ALA A 46 10.95 0.73 -7.22
C ALA A 46 10.40 -0.62 -6.73
N THR A 47 10.78 -1.73 -7.39
CA THR A 47 10.37 -3.09 -6.98
C THR A 47 10.75 -3.44 -5.54
N HIS A 48 11.84 -2.88 -4.99
CA HIS A 48 12.20 -3.10 -3.58
C HIS A 48 11.17 -2.50 -2.61
N TYR A 49 10.48 -1.42 -3.00
CA TYR A 49 9.45 -0.79 -2.18
C TYR A 49 8.06 -1.37 -2.46
N VAL A 50 7.73 -1.60 -3.73
CA VAL A 50 6.34 -1.89 -4.15
C VAL A 50 6.01 -3.37 -4.29
N SER A 51 6.98 -4.28 -4.09
CA SER A 51 6.68 -5.71 -4.18
C SER A 51 5.70 -6.16 -3.09
N ALA A 52 4.88 -7.16 -3.37
CA ALA A 52 3.96 -7.73 -2.38
C ALA A 52 4.67 -8.19 -1.09
N LYS A 53 5.91 -8.67 -1.20
CA LYS A 53 6.73 -9.05 -0.05
C LYS A 53 7.15 -7.83 0.78
N ALA A 54 7.53 -6.73 0.14
CA ALA A 54 7.89 -5.49 0.83
C ALA A 54 6.67 -4.90 1.54
N GLN A 55 5.54 -4.77 0.84
CA GLN A 55 4.29 -4.28 1.43
C GLN A 55 3.79 -5.17 2.59
N ALA A 56 3.90 -6.50 2.43
CA ALA A 56 3.59 -7.47 3.48
C ALA A 56 4.48 -7.29 4.73
N MET A 57 5.77 -7.04 4.55
CA MET A 57 6.69 -6.74 5.65
C MET A 57 6.32 -5.42 6.33
N LEU A 58 6.08 -4.36 5.55
CA LEU A 58 5.74 -3.03 6.06
C LEU A 58 4.47 -3.06 6.91
N ILE A 59 3.40 -3.69 6.42
CA ILE A 59 2.13 -3.73 7.16
C ILE A 59 2.23 -4.57 8.44
N THR A 60 3.05 -5.62 8.45
CA THR A 60 3.36 -6.37 9.68
C THR A 60 4.02 -5.47 10.71
N LEU A 61 5.05 -4.72 10.33
CA LEU A 61 5.73 -3.78 11.22
C LEU A 61 4.79 -2.66 11.72
N MET A 62 3.95 -2.11 10.84
CA MET A 62 2.97 -1.09 11.25
C MET A 62 1.98 -1.60 12.31
N LEU A 63 1.58 -2.87 12.21
CA LEU A 63 0.70 -3.51 13.19
C LEU A 63 1.43 -3.79 14.51
N GLU A 64 2.68 -4.25 14.45
CA GLU A 64 3.51 -4.50 15.64
C GLU A 64 3.80 -3.20 16.41
N GLU A 65 3.99 -2.10 15.72
CA GLU A 65 4.26 -0.78 16.30
C GLU A 65 2.98 -0.01 16.69
N ASN A 66 1.79 -0.58 16.47
CA ASN A 66 0.51 0.09 16.65
C ASN A 66 0.42 1.45 15.93
N LEU A 67 1.04 1.54 14.74
CA LEU A 67 1.07 2.78 13.96
C LEU A 67 -0.32 3.12 13.39
N LEU A 68 -1.12 2.10 13.07
CA LEU A 68 -2.43 2.26 12.44
C LEU A 68 -3.54 2.53 13.45
N THR A 69 -4.40 3.49 13.13
CA THR A 69 -5.64 3.75 13.84
C THR A 69 -6.61 2.57 13.73
N GLU A 70 -7.62 2.50 14.61
CA GLU A 70 -8.65 1.46 14.55
C GLU A 70 -9.35 1.40 13.18
N LYS A 71 -9.61 2.57 12.58
CA LYS A 71 -10.25 2.66 11.27
C LYS A 71 -9.35 2.13 10.16
N GLU A 72 -8.07 2.50 10.17
CA GLU A 72 -7.08 2.00 9.21
C GLU A 72 -6.91 0.48 9.33
N GLN A 73 -6.92 -0.07 10.55
CA GLN A 73 -6.89 -1.52 10.77
C GLN A 73 -8.16 -2.23 10.26
N GLU A 74 -9.33 -1.60 10.37
CA GLU A 74 -10.58 -2.12 9.78
C GLU A 74 -10.47 -2.21 8.24
N ILE A 75 -9.97 -1.14 7.60
CA ILE A 75 -9.75 -1.10 6.16
C ILE A 75 -8.71 -2.14 5.71
N TYR A 76 -7.60 -2.25 6.45
CA TYR A 76 -6.60 -3.30 6.22
C TYR A 76 -7.23 -4.70 6.21
N LYS A 77 -8.03 -5.03 7.24
CA LYS A 77 -8.72 -6.32 7.34
C LYS A 77 -9.67 -6.54 6.16
N ARG A 78 -10.36 -5.49 5.70
CA ARG A 78 -11.25 -5.53 4.55
C ARG A 78 -10.51 -5.85 3.25
N GLY A 79 -9.37 -5.20 3.00
CA GLY A 79 -8.50 -5.51 1.86
C GLY A 79 -7.94 -6.93 1.95
N ARG A 80 -7.36 -7.30 3.10
CA ARG A 80 -6.74 -8.61 3.33
C ARG A 80 -7.70 -9.79 3.16
N ASN A 81 -8.94 -9.62 3.58
CA ASN A 81 -9.96 -10.66 3.50
C ASN A 81 -10.74 -10.64 2.18
N ALA A 82 -10.41 -9.73 1.26
CA ALA A 82 -11.04 -9.73 -0.05
C ALA A 82 -10.64 -11.00 -0.82
N ASN A 83 -11.64 -11.74 -1.29
CA ASN A 83 -11.41 -13.00 -1.99
C ASN A 83 -10.90 -12.73 -3.40
N ALA A 84 -9.60 -12.88 -3.61
CA ALA A 84 -9.04 -13.16 -4.93
C ALA A 84 -9.05 -14.68 -5.12
N ASN A 85 -9.88 -15.19 -6.03
CA ASN A 85 -9.86 -16.60 -6.43
C ASN A 85 -8.53 -16.89 -7.15
N THR A 86 -7.47 -17.27 -6.42
CA THR A 86 -6.15 -17.58 -7.01
C THR A 86 -5.72 -19.02 -6.71
N LYS A 87 -5.00 -19.63 -7.65
CA LYS A 87 -4.43 -21.00 -7.53
C LYS A 87 -2.97 -21.00 -7.02
N ALA A 88 -2.52 -19.93 -6.35
CA ALA A 88 -1.13 -19.79 -5.90
C ALA A 88 -0.81 -20.69 -4.68
N LYS A 89 0.49 -20.83 -4.34
CA LYS A 89 0.91 -21.56 -3.13
C LYS A 89 0.47 -20.80 -1.87
N ASN A 90 0.24 -21.50 -0.76
CA ASN A 90 -0.27 -20.90 0.49
C ASN A 90 0.54 -19.70 1.00
N THR A 91 1.88 -19.77 0.97
CA THR A 91 2.75 -18.64 1.39
C THR A 91 2.59 -17.42 0.49
N ASP A 92 2.41 -17.64 -0.81
CA ASP A 92 2.19 -16.57 -1.79
C ASP A 92 0.82 -15.94 -1.59
N ILE A 93 -0.19 -16.74 -1.22
CA ILE A 93 -1.56 -16.26 -0.93
C ILE A 93 -1.56 -15.35 0.30
N ILE A 94 -0.87 -15.73 1.39
CA ILE A 94 -0.82 -14.90 2.61
C ILE A 94 -0.13 -13.57 2.31
N THR A 95 1.03 -13.61 1.66
CA THR A 95 1.79 -12.41 1.28
C THR A 95 0.95 -11.49 0.41
N TYR A 96 0.28 -12.04 -0.61
CA TYR A 96 -0.60 -11.29 -1.49
C TYR A 96 -1.75 -10.63 -0.72
N LYS A 97 -2.45 -11.39 0.15
CA LYS A 97 -3.53 -10.84 0.98
C LYS A 97 -3.04 -9.70 1.89
N MET A 98 -1.86 -9.82 2.49
CA MET A 98 -1.32 -8.75 3.33
C MET A 98 -0.99 -7.50 2.52
N SER A 99 -0.38 -7.67 1.34
CA SER A 99 -0.12 -6.59 0.38
C SER A 99 -1.41 -5.90 -0.08
N THR A 100 -2.45 -6.65 -0.46
CA THR A 100 -3.77 -6.06 -0.80
C THR A 100 -4.40 -5.31 0.38
N GLY A 101 -4.20 -5.80 1.61
CA GLY A 101 -4.60 -5.07 2.81
C GLY A 101 -3.87 -3.74 2.98
N PHE A 102 -2.56 -3.73 2.76
CA PHE A 102 -1.74 -2.51 2.78
C PHE A 102 -2.23 -1.50 1.74
N GLU A 103 -2.37 -1.92 0.49
CA GLU A 103 -2.84 -1.06 -0.61
C GLU A 103 -4.23 -0.49 -0.30
N ALA A 104 -5.13 -1.27 0.31
CA ALA A 104 -6.46 -0.79 0.68
C ALA A 104 -6.41 0.38 1.68
N VAL A 105 -5.46 0.39 2.63
CA VAL A 105 -5.28 1.51 3.57
C VAL A 105 -4.82 2.76 2.83
N ILE A 106 -3.82 2.63 1.96
CA ILE A 106 -3.31 3.74 1.14
C ILE A 106 -4.42 4.33 0.27
N GLY A 107 -5.17 3.48 -0.42
CA GLY A 107 -6.29 3.90 -1.26
C GLY A 107 -7.40 4.57 -0.47
N TYR A 108 -7.73 4.07 0.73
CA TYR A 108 -8.71 4.72 1.60
C TYR A 108 -8.30 6.13 2.01
N LEU A 109 -7.07 6.32 2.48
CA LEU A 109 -6.58 7.63 2.88
C LEU A 109 -6.57 8.61 1.70
N HIS A 110 -6.14 8.15 0.51
CA HIS A 110 -6.17 8.96 -0.70
C HIS A 110 -7.59 9.37 -1.09
N MET A 111 -8.51 8.41 -1.18
CA MET A 111 -9.90 8.67 -1.62
C MET A 111 -10.73 9.47 -0.61
N THR A 112 -10.31 9.50 0.66
CA THR A 112 -10.91 10.35 1.70
C THR A 112 -10.17 11.68 1.88
N GLU A 113 -9.22 12.00 1.01
CA GLU A 113 -8.43 13.24 1.02
C GLU A 113 -7.64 13.46 2.32
N GLN A 114 -7.34 12.39 3.06
CA GLN A 114 -6.50 12.41 4.26
C GLN A 114 -5.01 12.44 3.89
N ILE A 115 -4.60 13.46 3.12
CA ILE A 115 -3.29 13.52 2.49
C ILE A 115 -2.14 13.59 3.50
N GLU A 116 -2.27 14.37 4.57
CA GLU A 116 -1.23 14.47 5.60
C GLU A 116 -0.93 13.09 6.24
N ARG A 117 -1.99 12.35 6.59
CA ARG A 117 -1.86 11.00 7.16
C ARG A 117 -1.34 9.99 6.15
N LEU A 118 -1.74 10.11 4.89
CA LEU A 118 -1.22 9.31 3.78
C LEU A 118 0.29 9.50 3.63
N GLU A 119 0.76 10.75 3.59
CA GLU A 119 2.18 11.08 3.44
C GLU A 119 2.99 10.63 4.67
N GLU A 120 2.45 10.75 5.89
CA GLU A 120 3.09 10.22 7.11
C GLU A 120 3.40 8.71 6.99
N LEU A 121 2.41 7.91 6.54
CA LEU A 121 2.61 6.47 6.38
C LEU A 121 3.58 6.14 5.24
N ILE A 122 3.56 6.92 4.15
CA ILE A 122 4.48 6.73 3.02
C ILE A 122 5.91 7.03 3.43
N ASP A 123 6.15 8.15 4.11
CA ASP A 123 7.48 8.53 4.59
C ASP A 123 8.02 7.49 5.58
N TRP A 124 7.16 6.99 6.48
CA TRP A 124 7.51 5.88 7.34
C TRP A 124 7.88 4.63 6.53
N CYS A 125 7.14 4.29 5.47
CA CYS A 125 7.46 3.14 4.62
C CYS A 125 8.83 3.29 3.95
N ILE A 126 9.11 4.46 3.40
CA ILE A 126 10.40 4.77 2.74
C ILE A 126 11.54 4.59 3.74
N ASP A 127 11.44 5.20 4.93
CA ASP A 127 12.46 5.10 5.98
C ASP A 127 12.72 3.65 6.40
N ARG A 128 11.67 2.82 6.51
CA ARG A 128 11.81 1.41 6.87
C ARG A 128 12.44 0.55 5.79
N VAL A 129 12.10 0.77 4.52
CA VAL A 129 12.73 0.04 3.42
C VAL A 129 14.20 0.42 3.28
N GLU A 130 14.56 1.69 3.46
CA GLU A 130 15.95 2.15 3.35
C GLU A 130 16.85 1.68 4.51
N LYS A 131 16.27 1.36 5.67
CA LYS A 131 16.98 0.81 6.83
C LYS A 131 17.04 -0.72 6.88
N SER A 132 16.33 -1.42 5.99
CA SER A 132 16.21 -2.89 5.97
C SER A 132 17.34 -3.62 5.24
#